data_AF-A0A832LT76-F1
#
_entry.id   AF-A0A832LT76-F1
#
_cell.length_a   1.000
_cell.length_b   1.000
_cell.length_c   1.000
_cell.angle_alpha   90.00
_cell.angle_beta   90.00
_cell.angle_gamma   90.00
#
_symmetry.space_group_name_H-M   'P 1'
#
loop_
_entity.id
_entity.type
_entity.pdbx_description
1 polymer ?
#
loop_
_entity_poly.entity_id
_entity_poly.type
_entity_poly.pdbx_seq_one_letter_code
_entity_poly.pdbx_strand_id
1 'polypeptide(L)'
;MPSSACGPSAWRVDASSCPTAGLSPSIASGTSRISPAESESASRWTPTNSRPSRGPSRCPDPPHGSRSDGSIPAGVERRPTEGTLPNMRLIHDLGRSISLLPRSDDDQPLWRYVYAGEPKAYFHPVCTASGACLSLYQPYDHVHHRGLWFTIKFINSENFWEEAPPFGTQVTPVPPEVRPLDDGGLAVLSAVRWVRPDGREVVIDERRRFDFRVLDNRRWTLDFDFALTARADLLLDRTPYTTWGGYGGITFRATRNWQKSIFTFSDRTTAD
;
A
#
# COMPACT_ATOMS: atom_id res chain seq x y z
N MET A 1 34.56 11.42 -12.32
CA MET A 1 33.24 11.01 -11.78
C MET A 1 33.04 9.54 -12.11
N PRO A 2 32.91 8.63 -11.13
CA PRO A 2 32.47 7.28 -11.45
C PRO A 2 30.94 7.24 -11.38
N SER A 3 30.30 6.85 -12.48
CA SER A 3 28.90 6.46 -12.50
C SER A 3 28.75 5.13 -11.77
N SER A 4 28.03 5.12 -10.65
CA SER A 4 27.55 3.87 -10.06
C SER A 4 26.38 3.36 -10.90
N ALA A 5 26.66 2.50 -11.87
CA ALA A 5 25.62 1.72 -12.51
C ALA A 5 25.06 0.74 -11.46
N CYS A 6 23.80 0.95 -11.06
CA CYS A 6 23.06 -0.04 -10.28
C CYS A 6 22.82 -1.26 -11.19
N GLY A 7 23.42 -2.41 -10.87
CA GLY A 7 23.32 -3.64 -11.66
C GLY A 7 21.87 -4.19 -11.75
N PRO A 8 21.65 -5.25 -12.55
CA PRO A 8 20.31 -5.82 -12.75
C PRO A 8 19.86 -6.52 -11.45
N SER A 9 18.99 -5.87 -10.68
CA SER A 9 18.55 -6.38 -9.38
C SER A 9 17.29 -7.23 -9.51
N ALA A 10 17.42 -8.38 -10.18
CA ALA A 10 16.50 -9.49 -10.00
C ALA A 10 16.96 -10.33 -8.80
N TRP A 11 16.01 -10.80 -7.99
CA TRP A 11 16.32 -11.51 -6.73
C TRP A 11 15.90 -12.97 -6.86
N ARG A 12 16.82 -13.89 -6.54
CA ARG A 12 16.50 -15.32 -6.47
C ARG A 12 16.16 -15.69 -5.02
N VAL A 13 15.07 -16.43 -4.85
CA VAL A 13 14.66 -17.02 -3.57
C VAL A 13 14.60 -18.53 -3.76
N ASP A 14 15.38 -19.26 -2.97
CA ASP A 14 15.39 -20.73 -2.93
C ASP A 14 14.41 -21.21 -1.85
N ALA A 15 13.41 -21.98 -2.25
CA ALA A 15 12.37 -22.47 -1.34
C ALA A 15 12.91 -23.47 -0.30
N SER A 16 14.01 -24.17 -0.59
CA SER A 16 14.62 -25.17 0.30
C SER A 16 15.30 -24.57 1.53
N SER A 17 15.55 -23.26 1.51
CA SER A 17 16.14 -22.50 2.63
C SER A 17 15.13 -22.00 3.66
N CYS A 18 13.82 -22.19 3.43
CA CYS A 18 12.79 -21.74 4.37
C CYS A 18 12.64 -22.73 5.54
N PRO A 19 12.86 -22.30 6.80
CA PRO A 19 12.61 -23.15 7.95
C PRO A 19 11.12 -23.53 8.00
N THR A 20 10.85 -24.83 8.12
CA THR A 20 9.51 -25.34 8.40
C THR A 20 9.01 -24.72 9.71
N ALA A 21 7.80 -24.17 9.67
CA ALA A 21 7.24 -23.33 10.74
C ALA A 21 7.20 -24.06 12.10
N GLY A 22 8.10 -23.66 13.01
CA GLY A 22 7.97 -23.84 14.45
C GLY A 22 7.53 -22.51 15.08
N LEU A 23 6.40 -22.50 15.76
CA LEU A 23 5.89 -21.33 16.50
C LEU A 23 6.84 -21.01 17.68
N SER A 24 7.47 -19.84 17.65
CA SER A 24 7.94 -19.09 18.84
C SER A 24 8.15 -17.61 18.51
N PRO A 25 7.74 -16.67 19.38
CA PRO A 25 7.90 -15.24 19.13
C PRO A 25 9.24 -14.77 19.68
N SER A 26 10.26 -14.75 18.84
CA SER A 26 11.46 -13.95 19.12
C SER A 26 11.89 -13.27 17.83
N ILE A 27 11.82 -11.95 17.80
CA ILE A 27 12.38 -11.12 16.73
C ILE A 27 13.90 -11.33 16.76
N ALA A 28 14.40 -12.14 15.85
CA ALA A 28 15.81 -12.22 15.53
C ALA A 28 16.03 -11.47 14.21
N SER A 29 16.66 -10.31 14.31
CA SER A 29 17.20 -9.57 13.17
C SER A 29 18.35 -10.39 12.55
N GLY A 30 18.09 -11.06 11.44
CA GLY A 30 19.08 -11.80 10.66
C GLY A 30 19.35 -11.13 9.31
N THR A 31 20.59 -10.74 9.06
CA THR A 31 21.07 -10.26 7.76
C THR A 31 21.54 -11.44 6.91
N SER A 32 20.78 -11.81 5.89
CA SER A 32 21.23 -12.75 4.86
C SER A 32 21.96 -12.00 3.73
N ARG A 33 23.17 -12.45 3.39
CA ARG A 33 23.93 -11.95 2.22
C ARG A 33 23.31 -12.51 0.94
N ILE A 34 23.14 -11.65 -0.06
CA ILE A 34 22.55 -11.96 -1.37
C ILE A 34 23.61 -11.72 -2.45
N SER A 35 23.68 -12.61 -3.46
CA SER A 35 24.62 -12.52 -4.59
C SER A 35 23.89 -12.17 -5.91
N PRO A 36 24.50 -11.38 -6.82
CA PRO A 36 23.94 -11.10 -8.16
C PRO A 36 24.09 -12.30 -9.10
N ALA A 37 23.18 -12.45 -10.07
CA ALA A 37 23.28 -13.40 -11.18
C ALA A 37 23.31 -12.66 -12.54
N GLU A 38 24.13 -13.13 -13.48
CA GLU A 38 24.23 -12.63 -14.86
C GLU A 38 23.13 -13.26 -15.76
N SER A 39 22.65 -12.52 -16.78
CA SER A 39 21.58 -12.96 -17.69
C SER A 39 21.94 -12.77 -19.16
N GLU A 40 21.71 -13.79 -20.00
CA GLU A 40 21.79 -13.75 -21.46
C GLU A 40 20.44 -13.44 -22.13
N SER A 41 20.51 -12.62 -23.19
CA SER A 41 19.59 -12.34 -24.32
C SER A 41 18.06 -12.37 -24.13
N ALA A 42 17.42 -11.20 -24.26
CA ALA A 42 15.97 -11.02 -24.42
C ALA A 42 15.60 -10.82 -25.90
N SER A 43 14.55 -11.52 -26.37
CA SER A 43 13.94 -11.37 -27.69
C SER A 43 12.87 -10.27 -27.70
N ARG A 44 12.80 -9.54 -28.82
CA ARG A 44 12.08 -8.27 -29.02
C ARG A 44 10.59 -8.50 -29.35
N TRP A 45 9.68 -7.90 -28.57
CA TRP A 45 8.25 -7.83 -28.85
C TRP A 45 7.83 -6.37 -29.12
N THR A 46 6.93 -6.14 -30.09
CA THR A 46 6.43 -4.79 -30.47
C THR A 46 4.90 -4.77 -30.49
N PRO A 47 4.22 -3.84 -29.79
CA PRO A 47 2.78 -3.66 -29.91
C PRO A 47 2.40 -2.60 -30.95
N THR A 48 1.36 -2.88 -31.73
CA THR A 48 0.65 -1.94 -32.60
C THR A 48 -0.57 -1.35 -31.87
N ASN A 49 -0.67 -0.03 -31.80
CA ASN A 49 -1.82 0.70 -31.26
C ASN A 49 -2.83 1.04 -32.37
N SER A 50 -4.10 0.71 -32.17
CA SER A 50 -5.22 1.34 -32.87
C SER A 50 -6.32 1.70 -31.87
N ARG A 51 -6.88 2.91 -32.01
CA ARG A 51 -7.73 3.60 -31.04
C ARG A 51 -9.03 4.02 -31.75
N PRO A 52 -10.21 3.97 -31.10
CA PRO A 52 -11.32 4.84 -31.48
C PRO A 52 -11.57 5.92 -30.41
N SER A 53 -11.92 7.11 -30.88
CA SER A 53 -12.23 8.31 -30.10
C SER A 53 -13.69 8.35 -29.66
N ARG A 54 -13.95 8.79 -28.42
CA ARG A 54 -15.24 9.37 -28.00
C ARG A 54 -14.98 10.59 -27.12
N GLY A 55 -15.68 11.69 -27.41
CA GLY A 55 -15.51 13.02 -26.82
C GLY A 55 -16.09 13.18 -25.42
N PRO A 56 -15.87 14.34 -24.76
CA PRO A 56 -16.13 14.51 -23.33
C PRO A 56 -17.58 14.91 -23.03
N SER A 57 -18.16 14.25 -22.03
CA SER A 57 -19.42 14.62 -21.37
C SER A 57 -19.16 15.58 -20.20
N ARG A 58 -19.86 16.72 -20.18
CA ARG A 58 -19.79 17.75 -19.12
C ARG A 58 -20.70 17.39 -17.94
N CYS A 59 -20.22 17.61 -16.71
CA CYS A 59 -21.04 17.66 -15.50
C CYS A 59 -21.43 19.12 -15.17
N PRO A 60 -22.61 19.38 -14.57
CA PRO A 60 -23.03 20.73 -14.19
C PRO A 60 -22.60 21.11 -12.74
N ASP A 61 -22.38 22.40 -12.53
CA ASP A 61 -21.99 23.00 -11.24
C ASP A 61 -23.15 23.05 -10.21
N PRO A 62 -22.87 23.00 -8.90
CA PRO A 62 -23.88 23.14 -7.85
C PRO A 62 -24.23 24.62 -7.57
N PRO A 63 -25.45 24.91 -7.06
CA PRO A 63 -25.92 26.28 -6.87
C PRO A 63 -25.35 26.96 -5.62
N HIS A 64 -25.11 28.27 -5.74
CA HIS A 64 -24.71 29.17 -4.66
C HIS A 64 -25.87 29.41 -3.67
N GLY A 65 -25.66 29.06 -2.40
CA GLY A 65 -26.53 29.42 -1.27
C GLY A 65 -25.91 30.52 -0.40
N SER A 66 -26.72 31.52 -0.07
CA SER A 66 -26.39 32.74 0.68
C SER A 66 -26.04 32.50 2.15
N ARG A 67 -25.08 33.28 2.66
CA ARG A 67 -24.68 33.36 4.08
C ARG A 67 -25.78 34.01 4.93
N SER A 68 -26.00 33.47 6.13
CA SER A 68 -26.65 34.17 7.24
C SER A 68 -25.70 34.24 8.43
N ASP A 69 -25.54 35.45 8.94
CA ASP A 69 -24.74 35.85 10.10
C ASP A 69 -25.40 35.39 11.40
N GLY A 70 -24.62 34.78 12.30
CA GLY A 70 -25.10 34.20 13.55
C GLY A 70 -23.96 34.08 14.55
N SER A 71 -23.92 35.00 15.49
CA SER A 71 -22.94 35.08 16.58
C SER A 71 -23.08 33.91 17.56
N ILE A 72 -21.96 33.22 17.84
CA ILE A 72 -21.85 32.15 18.85
C ILE A 72 -21.32 32.75 20.16
N PRO A 73 -21.92 32.49 21.33
CA PRO A 73 -21.39 32.96 22.60
C PRO A 73 -20.13 32.18 23.01
N ALA A 74 -19.19 32.87 23.65
CA ALA A 74 -17.94 32.32 24.16
C ALA A 74 -18.18 31.24 25.23
N GLY A 75 -18.10 29.98 24.81
CA GLY A 75 -18.08 28.81 25.68
C GLY A 75 -16.66 28.44 26.08
N VAL A 76 -16.48 28.15 27.37
CA VAL A 76 -15.23 27.75 28.04
C VAL A 76 -14.39 26.81 27.18
N GLU A 77 -13.27 27.32 26.69
CA GLU A 77 -12.26 26.55 25.96
C GLU A 77 -11.58 25.59 26.94
N ARG A 78 -12.06 24.34 26.99
CA ARG A 78 -11.31 23.27 27.64
C ARG A 78 -10.06 23.03 26.80
N ARG A 79 -8.88 23.34 27.35
CA ARG A 79 -7.59 22.94 26.77
C ARG A 79 -7.66 21.45 26.39
N PRO A 80 -7.35 21.06 25.15
CA PRO A 80 -7.19 19.66 24.79
C PRO A 80 -6.08 19.08 25.67
N THR A 81 -6.36 17.96 26.34
CA THR A 81 -5.33 17.16 26.98
C THR A 81 -4.31 16.75 25.91
N GLU A 82 -3.05 17.05 26.18
CA GLU A 82 -1.91 16.71 25.34
C GLU A 82 -1.89 15.18 25.09
N GLY A 83 -1.84 14.76 23.83
CA GLY A 83 -1.50 13.38 23.46
C GLY A 83 -2.64 12.39 23.15
N THR A 84 -3.85 12.80 22.74
CA THR A 84 -4.84 11.82 22.25
C THR A 84 -5.64 12.38 21.08
N LEU A 85 -5.67 11.65 19.95
CA LEU A 85 -6.70 11.90 18.94
C LEU A 85 -8.07 11.56 19.58
N PRO A 86 -9.15 12.25 19.20
CA PRO A 86 -10.48 12.01 19.75
C PRO A 86 -10.86 10.53 19.67
N ASN A 87 -11.76 10.09 20.57
CA ASN A 87 -12.29 8.71 20.64
C ASN A 87 -12.39 8.10 19.24
N MET A 88 -11.56 7.10 18.93
CA MET A 88 -11.58 6.46 17.61
C MET A 88 -12.73 5.45 17.50
N ARG A 89 -13.11 5.15 16.27
CA ARG A 89 -14.01 4.04 15.95
C ARG A 89 -13.34 3.17 14.89
N LEU A 90 -13.16 1.89 15.21
CA LEU A 90 -12.75 0.87 14.27
C LEU A 90 -13.98 0.20 13.69
N ILE A 91 -14.04 0.06 12.36
CA ILE A 91 -15.10 -0.65 11.65
C ILE A 91 -14.46 -1.76 10.83
N HIS A 92 -14.85 -3.01 11.07
CA HIS A 92 -14.43 -4.17 10.28
C HIS A 92 -15.61 -4.70 9.49
N ASP A 93 -15.62 -4.44 8.18
CA ASP A 93 -16.55 -5.05 7.24
C ASP A 93 -15.93 -6.38 6.77
N LEU A 94 -16.43 -7.49 7.31
CA LEU A 94 -15.88 -8.83 7.09
C LEU A 94 -15.98 -9.21 5.60
N GLY A 95 -14.86 -9.70 5.06
CA GLY A 95 -14.73 -10.01 3.63
C GLY A 95 -14.56 -8.78 2.73
N ARG A 96 -14.29 -7.59 3.29
CA ARG A 96 -14.13 -6.35 2.53
C ARG A 96 -13.00 -5.46 3.04
N SER A 97 -13.14 -4.87 4.22
CA SER A 97 -12.21 -3.84 4.69
C SER A 97 -12.18 -3.63 6.21
N ILE A 98 -11.12 -2.99 6.70
CA ILE A 98 -11.01 -2.43 8.05
C ILE A 98 -10.78 -0.93 7.92
N SER A 99 -11.55 -0.11 8.64
CA SER A 99 -11.42 1.35 8.65
C SER A 99 -11.24 1.87 10.07
N LEU A 100 -10.34 2.83 10.24
CA LEU A 100 -10.22 3.61 11.47
C LEU A 100 -10.71 5.03 11.22
N LEU A 101 -11.69 5.47 12.02
CA LEU A 101 -12.34 6.76 11.88
C LEU A 101 -12.20 7.55 13.17
N PRO A 102 -12.00 8.88 13.10
CA PRO A 102 -12.28 9.74 14.25
C PRO A 102 -13.78 9.64 14.58
N ARG A 103 -14.16 9.72 15.87
CA ARG A 103 -15.56 10.01 16.23
C ARG A 103 -15.80 11.50 16.12
N SER A 104 -15.93 11.95 14.88
CA SER A 104 -16.47 13.25 14.48
C SER A 104 -17.78 13.03 13.72
N ASP A 105 -18.52 14.10 13.45
CA ASP A 105 -19.70 14.04 12.58
C ASP A 105 -19.32 13.68 11.13
N ASP A 106 -18.05 13.92 10.74
CA ASP A 106 -17.52 13.47 9.46
C ASP A 106 -17.14 11.98 9.51
N ASP A 107 -17.78 11.17 8.65
CA ASP A 107 -17.48 9.74 8.46
C ASP A 107 -16.21 9.48 7.60
N GLN A 108 -15.28 10.44 7.53
CA GLN A 108 -14.04 10.30 6.78
C GLN A 108 -13.00 9.49 7.59
N PRO A 109 -12.60 8.29 7.16
CA PRO A 109 -11.57 7.52 7.85
C PRO A 109 -10.19 8.18 7.77
N LEU A 110 -9.39 8.00 8.84
CA LEU A 110 -7.94 8.23 8.80
C LEU A 110 -7.29 7.28 7.82
N TRP A 111 -7.71 6.02 7.83
CA TRP A 111 -7.29 5.05 6.85
C TRP A 111 -8.33 3.93 6.70
N ARG A 112 -8.32 3.28 5.53
CA ARG A 112 -9.08 2.07 5.26
C ARG A 112 -8.21 1.05 4.54
N TYR A 113 -8.02 -0.12 5.15
CA TYR A 113 -7.39 -1.29 4.55
C TYR A 113 -8.46 -2.15 3.85
N VAL A 114 -8.44 -2.18 2.52
CA VAL A 114 -9.28 -3.06 1.69
C VAL A 114 -8.48 -4.32 1.37
N TYR A 115 -8.97 -5.48 1.80
CA TYR A 115 -8.26 -6.76 1.68
C TYR A 115 -8.98 -7.77 0.79
N ALA A 116 -10.13 -7.41 0.21
CA ALA A 116 -10.92 -8.28 -0.63
C ALA A 116 -11.73 -7.48 -1.66
N GLY A 117 -12.23 -8.17 -2.68
CA GLY A 117 -13.01 -7.59 -3.79
C GLY A 117 -12.16 -7.02 -4.92
N GLU A 118 -10.84 -6.98 -4.77
CA GLU A 118 -9.92 -6.42 -5.75
C GLU A 118 -8.70 -7.35 -5.93
N PRO A 119 -7.98 -7.29 -7.07
CA PRO A 119 -6.86 -8.19 -7.37
C PRO A 119 -5.73 -8.11 -6.36
N LYS A 120 -5.60 -6.99 -5.64
CA LYS A 120 -4.56 -6.71 -4.64
C LYS A 120 -5.14 -5.92 -3.48
N ALA A 121 -4.66 -6.20 -2.26
CA ALA A 121 -5.03 -5.48 -1.06
C ALA A 121 -4.28 -4.15 -0.94
N TYR A 122 -4.96 -3.12 -0.42
CA TYR A 122 -4.46 -1.74 -0.40
C TYR A 122 -5.06 -0.91 0.75
N PHE A 123 -4.44 0.23 1.05
CA PHE A 123 -5.06 1.29 1.84
C PHE A 123 -5.56 2.41 0.94
N HIS A 124 -6.86 2.69 1.03
CA HIS A 124 -7.47 3.92 0.55
C HIS A 124 -8.87 4.12 1.17
N PRO A 125 -9.19 5.33 1.65
CA PRO A 125 -8.30 6.49 1.71
C PRO A 125 -7.24 6.36 2.82
N VAL A 126 -6.22 7.20 2.75
CA VAL A 126 -5.25 7.49 3.81
C VAL A 126 -5.27 9.02 3.98
N CYS A 127 -5.57 9.51 5.19
CA CYS A 127 -5.88 10.91 5.46
C CYS A 127 -5.08 11.46 6.64
N THR A 128 -4.79 12.76 6.63
CA THR A 128 -4.25 13.45 7.81
C THR A 128 -5.24 13.39 8.97
N ALA A 129 -4.77 13.66 10.19
CA ALA A 129 -5.63 13.81 11.37
C ALA A 129 -6.71 14.89 11.20
N SER A 130 -6.48 15.88 10.34
CA SER A 130 -7.43 16.96 10.01
C SER A 130 -8.38 16.61 8.86
N GLY A 131 -8.40 15.36 8.39
CA GLY A 131 -9.32 14.89 7.35
C GLY A 131 -8.86 15.10 5.90
N ALA A 132 -7.66 15.62 5.65
CA ALA A 132 -7.19 15.80 4.28
C ALA A 132 -6.73 14.46 3.68
N CYS A 133 -7.38 14.01 2.61
CA CYS A 133 -7.02 12.76 1.93
C CYS A 133 -5.70 12.89 1.17
N LEU A 134 -4.75 12.02 1.51
CA LEU A 134 -3.40 11.98 0.97
C LEU A 134 -3.28 11.03 -0.23
N SER A 135 -4.03 9.93 -0.21
CA SER A 135 -3.98 8.89 -1.23
C SER A 135 -5.01 9.10 -2.35
N LEU A 136 -4.70 8.67 -3.57
CA LEU A 136 -5.62 8.60 -4.71
C LEU A 136 -5.94 7.16 -5.08
N TYR A 137 -7.14 6.93 -5.62
CA TYR A 137 -7.62 5.62 -6.01
C TYR A 137 -8.00 5.58 -7.48
N GLN A 138 -7.48 4.58 -8.19
CA GLN A 138 -7.76 4.21 -9.58
C GLN A 138 -8.00 5.42 -10.49
N PRO A 139 -7.02 6.33 -10.63
CA PRO A 139 -7.16 7.43 -11.57
C PRO A 139 -7.37 6.88 -12.99
N TYR A 140 -8.19 7.56 -13.79
CA TYR A 140 -8.60 7.07 -15.11
C TYR A 140 -7.43 6.72 -16.05
N ASP A 141 -6.29 7.37 -15.87
CA ASP A 141 -5.08 7.20 -16.66
C ASP A 141 -4.19 6.07 -16.14
N HIS A 142 -4.39 5.61 -14.91
CA HIS A 142 -3.59 4.55 -14.31
C HIS A 142 -4.38 3.75 -13.24
N VAL A 143 -5.27 2.89 -13.70
CA VAL A 143 -6.24 2.13 -12.88
C VAL A 143 -5.61 1.18 -11.85
N HIS A 144 -4.34 0.81 -12.00
CA HIS A 144 -3.61 -0.04 -11.04
C HIS A 144 -3.17 0.71 -9.77
N HIS A 145 -3.21 2.05 -9.74
CA HIS A 145 -2.80 2.79 -8.54
C HIS A 145 -3.94 2.91 -7.52
N ARG A 146 -3.82 2.19 -6.40
CA ARG A 146 -4.82 2.12 -5.32
C ARG A 146 -4.25 2.61 -3.99
N GLY A 147 -4.01 3.91 -3.85
CA GLY A 147 -3.48 4.48 -2.60
C GLY A 147 -2.14 3.87 -2.18
N LEU A 148 -2.07 3.25 -1.00
CA LEU A 148 -0.88 2.54 -0.49
C LEU A 148 -1.02 1.03 -0.65
N TRP A 149 -0.10 0.37 -1.34
CA TRP A 149 -0.16 -1.07 -1.59
C TRP A 149 1.23 -1.65 -1.86
N PHE A 150 1.33 -2.97 -1.91
CA PHE A 150 2.60 -3.68 -2.13
C PHE A 150 2.42 -4.75 -3.21
N THR A 151 3.35 -4.82 -4.16
CA THR A 151 3.45 -5.94 -5.10
C THR A 151 4.88 -6.10 -5.63
N ILE A 152 5.17 -7.22 -6.26
CA ILE A 152 6.37 -7.44 -7.09
C ILE A 152 5.84 -7.57 -8.51
N LYS A 153 6.44 -6.88 -9.48
CA LYS A 153 5.87 -6.88 -10.83
C LYS A 153 5.97 -8.25 -11.49
N PHE A 154 7.16 -8.82 -11.54
CA PHE A 154 7.38 -10.11 -12.18
C PHE A 154 7.86 -11.14 -11.16
N ILE A 155 7.22 -12.31 -11.15
CA ILE A 155 7.67 -13.49 -10.42
C ILE A 155 7.78 -14.60 -11.46
N ASN A 156 8.99 -15.10 -11.71
CA ASN A 156 9.22 -16.10 -12.78
C ASN A 156 8.62 -15.67 -14.13
N SER A 157 8.80 -14.37 -14.49
CA SER A 157 8.22 -13.72 -15.68
C SER A 157 6.69 -13.57 -15.71
N GLU A 158 5.97 -14.04 -14.69
CA GLU A 158 4.53 -13.85 -14.53
C GLU A 158 4.24 -12.47 -13.92
N ASN A 159 3.24 -11.75 -14.45
CA ASN A 159 2.95 -10.38 -14.06
C ASN A 159 1.91 -10.32 -12.93
N PHE A 160 2.28 -9.69 -11.81
CA PHE A 160 1.44 -9.43 -10.63
C PHE A 160 1.17 -7.93 -10.39
N TRP A 161 1.58 -7.06 -11.32
CA TRP A 161 1.38 -5.61 -11.25
C TRP A 161 0.00 -5.20 -11.76
N GLU A 162 -0.38 -5.70 -12.92
CA GLU A 162 -1.60 -5.30 -13.63
C GLU A 162 -2.87 -5.89 -12.99
N GLU A 163 -4.05 -5.39 -13.37
CA GLU A 163 -5.30 -5.62 -12.63
C GLU A 163 -6.27 -6.65 -13.23
N ALA A 164 -6.18 -6.94 -14.53
CA ALA A 164 -7.13 -7.80 -15.22
C ALA A 164 -6.51 -9.15 -15.61
N PRO A 165 -7.28 -10.20 -15.93
CA PRO A 165 -6.71 -11.40 -16.52
C PRO A 165 -5.89 -11.07 -17.78
N PRO A 166 -4.75 -11.76 -18.02
CA PRO A 166 -4.24 -12.94 -17.32
C PRO A 166 -3.09 -12.60 -16.34
N PHE A 167 -3.34 -11.80 -15.30
CA PHE A 167 -2.33 -11.41 -14.32
C PHE A 167 -2.54 -12.08 -12.96
N GLY A 168 -1.45 -12.27 -12.22
CA GLY A 168 -1.46 -12.84 -10.88
C GLY A 168 -2.17 -11.94 -9.88
N THR A 169 -2.71 -12.55 -8.83
CA THR A 169 -3.54 -11.87 -7.83
C THR A 169 -3.02 -12.11 -6.41
N GLN A 170 -3.43 -11.25 -5.48
CA GLN A 170 -3.18 -11.38 -4.06
C GLN A 170 -4.51 -11.61 -3.34
N VAL A 171 -4.64 -12.77 -2.71
CA VAL A 171 -5.88 -13.20 -2.04
C VAL A 171 -5.67 -13.23 -0.53
N THR A 172 -6.52 -12.55 0.23
CA THR A 172 -6.55 -12.68 1.69
C THR A 172 -7.45 -13.85 2.07
N PRO A 173 -6.89 -14.99 2.55
CA PRO A 173 -7.65 -16.23 2.71
C PRO A 173 -8.59 -16.21 3.93
N VAL A 174 -8.31 -15.39 4.93
CA VAL A 174 -9.11 -15.19 6.14
C VAL A 174 -9.15 -13.70 6.48
N PRO A 175 -10.25 -13.19 7.08
CA PRO A 175 -10.30 -11.80 7.53
C PRO A 175 -9.10 -11.44 8.42
N PRO A 176 -8.49 -10.25 8.23
CA PRO A 176 -7.39 -9.80 9.08
C PRO A 176 -7.79 -9.73 10.55
N GLU A 177 -6.84 -10.04 11.43
CA GLU A 177 -7.02 -9.94 12.87
C GLU A 177 -6.63 -8.54 13.35
N VAL A 178 -7.34 -8.03 14.36
CA VAL A 178 -7.03 -6.74 14.97
C VAL A 178 -6.70 -6.93 16.46
N ARG A 179 -5.58 -6.34 16.91
CA ARG A 179 -5.11 -6.43 18.29
C ARG A 179 -4.79 -5.05 18.86
N PRO A 180 -5.08 -4.78 20.15
CA PRO A 180 -4.52 -3.62 20.82
C PRO A 180 -3.01 -3.78 20.99
N LEU A 181 -2.30 -2.65 21.04
CA LEU A 181 -0.90 -2.56 21.43
C LEU A 181 -0.79 -2.02 22.86
N ASP A 182 0.29 -2.37 23.56
CA ASP A 182 0.52 -1.96 24.95
C ASP A 182 0.64 -0.44 25.13
N ASP A 183 1.03 0.27 24.07
CA ASP A 183 1.14 1.73 24.01
C ASP A 183 -0.18 2.44 23.63
N GLY A 184 -1.29 1.70 23.58
CA GLY A 184 -2.60 2.22 23.20
C GLY A 184 -2.82 2.32 21.67
N GLY A 185 -1.87 1.87 20.87
CA GLY A 185 -2.02 1.70 19.42
C GLY A 185 -2.85 0.48 19.02
N LEU A 186 -2.90 0.23 17.72
CA LEU A 186 -3.63 -0.89 17.11
C LEU A 186 -2.72 -1.63 16.12
N ALA A 187 -2.69 -2.96 16.19
CA ALA A 187 -2.11 -3.81 15.15
C ALA A 187 -3.20 -4.46 14.30
N VAL A 188 -3.02 -4.45 12.98
CA VAL A 188 -3.77 -5.25 12.01
C VAL A 188 -2.86 -6.31 11.41
N LEU A 189 -3.22 -7.59 11.52
CA LEU A 189 -2.46 -8.72 11.02
C LEU A 189 -3.21 -9.37 9.86
N SER A 190 -2.59 -9.40 8.67
CA SER A 190 -3.21 -9.90 7.44
C SER A 190 -2.35 -10.98 6.80
N ALA A 191 -2.94 -12.13 6.48
CA ALA A 191 -2.33 -13.12 5.59
C ALA A 191 -2.74 -12.82 4.14
N VAL A 192 -1.82 -13.03 3.19
CA VAL A 192 -2.04 -12.81 1.75
C VAL A 192 -1.38 -13.96 0.98
N ARG A 193 -2.06 -14.47 -0.04
CA ARG A 193 -1.55 -15.51 -0.95
C ARG A 193 -1.39 -14.94 -2.33
N TRP A 194 -0.22 -15.14 -2.93
CA TRP A 194 0.06 -14.70 -4.29
C TRP A 194 -0.26 -15.84 -5.24
N VAL A 195 -1.35 -15.68 -5.98
CA VAL A 195 -1.89 -16.70 -6.88
C VAL A 195 -1.46 -16.39 -8.30
N ARG A 196 -0.95 -17.40 -9.01
CA ARG A 196 -0.53 -17.29 -10.41
C ARG A 196 -1.67 -16.83 -11.34
N PRO A 197 -1.33 -16.30 -12.53
CA PRO A 197 -2.31 -15.97 -13.58
C PRO A 197 -3.33 -17.05 -13.91
N ASP A 198 -2.96 -18.33 -13.79
CA ASP A 198 -3.84 -19.46 -14.07
C ASP A 198 -4.87 -19.74 -12.97
N GLY A 199 -4.74 -19.06 -11.82
CA GLY A 199 -5.61 -19.18 -10.66
C GLY A 199 -5.41 -20.44 -9.81
N ARG A 200 -4.42 -21.29 -10.13
CA ARG A 200 -4.33 -22.66 -9.57
C ARG A 200 -3.31 -22.80 -8.47
N GLU A 201 -2.24 -22.02 -8.52
CA GLU A 201 -1.09 -22.20 -7.63
C GLU A 201 -0.74 -20.93 -6.87
N VAL A 202 -0.37 -21.13 -5.60
CA VAL A 202 0.15 -20.08 -4.72
C VAL A 202 1.68 -20.13 -4.74
N VAL A 203 2.32 -19.04 -5.16
CA VAL A 203 3.79 -18.94 -5.25
C VAL A 203 4.43 -18.28 -4.03
N ILE A 204 3.67 -17.44 -3.30
CA ILE A 204 4.11 -16.78 -2.06
C ILE A 204 2.98 -16.81 -1.05
N ASP A 205 3.28 -17.22 0.19
CA ASP A 205 2.50 -16.84 1.36
C ASP A 205 3.13 -15.59 2.00
N GLU A 206 2.34 -14.54 2.14
CA GLU A 206 2.73 -13.27 2.72
C GLU A 206 2.02 -13.05 4.06
N ARG A 207 2.76 -12.52 5.04
CA ARG A 207 2.22 -12.01 6.30
C ARG A 207 2.46 -10.52 6.35
N ARG A 208 1.41 -9.73 6.56
CA ARG A 208 1.49 -8.27 6.78
C ARG A 208 1.10 -7.93 8.20
N ARG A 209 1.79 -6.97 8.78
CA ARG A 209 1.46 -6.33 10.05
C ARG A 209 1.43 -4.83 9.86
N PHE A 210 0.36 -4.21 10.34
CA PHE A 210 0.20 -2.76 10.30
C PHE A 210 0.03 -2.24 11.72
N ASP A 211 0.97 -1.43 12.20
CA ASP A 211 0.89 -0.82 13.53
C ASP A 211 0.48 0.65 13.38
N PHE A 212 -0.69 0.98 13.90
CA PHE A 212 -1.20 2.34 13.95
C PHE A 212 -0.94 2.94 15.34
N ARG A 213 -0.32 4.12 15.36
CA ARG A 213 -0.08 4.89 16.60
C ARG A 213 -0.50 6.33 16.43
N VAL A 214 -1.09 6.89 17.48
CA VAL A 214 -1.37 8.31 17.58
C VAL A 214 -0.20 8.97 18.30
N LEU A 215 0.40 9.98 17.67
CA LEU A 215 1.50 10.73 18.29
C LEU A 215 0.97 11.97 19.03
N ASP A 216 0.02 12.68 18.41
CA ASP A 216 -0.71 13.81 19.00
C ASP A 216 -1.99 14.10 18.22
N ASN A 217 -2.63 15.25 18.49
CA ASN A 217 -3.87 15.70 17.83
C ASN A 217 -3.74 15.97 16.31
N ARG A 218 -2.53 15.97 15.75
CA ARG A 218 -2.26 16.27 14.35
C ARG A 218 -1.47 15.18 13.63
N ARG A 219 -0.83 14.28 14.36
CA ARG A 219 0.13 13.30 13.84
C ARG A 219 -0.23 11.90 14.29
N TRP A 220 -0.14 10.97 13.35
CA TRP A 220 -0.26 9.54 13.57
C TRP A 220 0.74 8.81 12.68
N THR A 221 1.09 7.57 13.01
CA THR A 221 1.93 6.68 12.19
C THR A 221 1.18 5.42 11.82
N LEU A 222 1.53 4.86 10.66
CA LEU A 222 1.16 3.53 10.21
C LEU A 222 2.44 2.86 9.75
N ASP A 223 2.94 1.94 10.56
CA ASP A 223 4.08 1.12 10.20
C ASP A 223 3.57 -0.07 9.37
N PHE A 224 4.21 -0.35 8.24
CA PHE A 224 3.86 -1.46 7.35
C PHE A 224 5.03 -2.45 7.31
N ASP A 225 4.88 -3.53 8.05
CA ASP A 225 5.77 -4.69 8.01
C ASP A 225 5.17 -5.81 7.14
N PHE A 226 6.02 -6.50 6.39
CA PHE A 226 5.64 -7.69 5.66
C PHE A 226 6.75 -8.74 5.63
N ALA A 227 6.35 -10.00 5.50
CA ALA A 227 7.25 -11.14 5.31
C ALA A 227 6.71 -12.00 4.17
N LEU A 228 7.58 -12.33 3.21
CA LEU A 228 7.26 -13.19 2.07
C LEU A 228 7.88 -14.56 2.28
N THR A 229 7.08 -15.62 2.19
CA THR A 229 7.52 -17.02 2.23
C THR A 229 7.30 -17.63 0.85
N ALA A 230 8.38 -17.93 0.14
CA ALA A 230 8.31 -18.57 -1.17
C ALA A 230 7.81 -20.01 -1.05
N ARG A 231 6.96 -20.44 -1.99
CA ARG A 231 6.42 -21.80 -2.09
C ARG A 231 7.06 -22.63 -3.20
N ALA A 232 7.90 -21.99 -4.00
CA ALA A 232 8.71 -22.55 -5.07
C ALA A 232 9.95 -21.66 -5.25
N ASP A 233 10.89 -22.06 -6.11
CA ASP A 233 12.00 -21.18 -6.46
C ASP A 233 11.49 -19.98 -7.27
N LEU A 234 11.83 -18.79 -6.82
CA LEU A 234 11.33 -17.54 -7.40
C LEU A 234 12.47 -16.66 -7.92
N LEU A 235 12.28 -16.16 -9.13
CA LEU A 235 12.96 -14.97 -9.64
C LEU A 235 12.01 -13.78 -9.49
N LEU A 236 12.33 -12.88 -8.55
CA LEU A 236 11.60 -11.63 -8.33
C LEU A 236 12.23 -10.54 -9.19
N ASP A 237 11.47 -10.01 -10.12
CA ASP A 237 11.97 -9.11 -11.15
C ASP A 237 11.05 -7.90 -11.36
N ARG A 238 11.59 -6.90 -12.07
CA ARG A 238 10.97 -5.60 -12.34
C ARG A 238 11.15 -5.25 -13.81
N THR A 239 10.36 -4.31 -14.32
CA THR A 239 10.65 -3.74 -15.64
C THR A 239 12.03 -3.09 -15.63
N PRO A 240 12.91 -3.37 -16.61
CA PRO A 240 14.22 -2.73 -16.71
C PRO A 240 14.11 -1.20 -16.67
N TYR A 241 15.04 -0.55 -15.98
CA TYR A 241 15.08 0.92 -15.88
C TYR A 241 15.70 1.54 -17.14
N THR A 242 15.03 1.41 -18.29
CA THR A 242 15.50 1.99 -19.56
C THR A 242 14.59 3.12 -20.07
N THR A 243 13.32 3.15 -19.65
CA THR A 243 12.36 4.20 -20.03
C THR A 243 11.45 4.54 -18.84
N TRP A 244 10.48 3.68 -18.56
CA TRP A 244 9.62 3.69 -17.38
C TRP A 244 9.78 2.32 -16.73
N GLY A 245 10.53 2.24 -15.63
CA GLY A 245 10.96 0.96 -15.07
C GLY A 245 11.00 0.98 -13.55
N GLY A 246 11.25 -0.19 -12.96
CA GLY A 246 11.34 -0.34 -11.51
C GLY A 246 10.02 -0.61 -10.80
N TYR A 247 8.93 -0.87 -11.52
CA TYR A 247 7.65 -1.23 -10.94
C TYR A 247 7.77 -2.45 -10.01
N GLY A 248 7.39 -2.26 -8.76
CA GLY A 248 7.46 -3.25 -7.68
C GLY A 248 7.77 -2.58 -6.35
N GLY A 249 7.61 -3.32 -5.26
CA GLY A 249 7.76 -2.84 -3.90
C GLY A 249 6.52 -2.14 -3.35
N ILE A 250 6.75 -1.38 -2.28
CA ILE A 250 5.74 -0.53 -1.65
C ILE A 250 5.44 0.66 -2.57
N THR A 251 4.17 0.85 -2.89
CA THR A 251 3.70 1.89 -3.81
C THR A 251 2.70 2.78 -3.10
N PHE A 252 2.96 4.09 -3.14
CA PHE A 252 2.02 5.11 -2.68
C PHE A 252 1.60 6.00 -3.84
N ARG A 253 0.30 6.05 -4.13
CA ARG A 253 -0.28 7.02 -5.07
C ARG A 253 -0.87 8.18 -4.29
N ALA A 254 -0.16 9.31 -4.29
CA ALA A 254 -0.66 10.54 -3.70
C ALA A 254 -1.78 11.19 -4.54
N THR A 255 -2.57 12.07 -3.93
CA THR A 255 -3.53 12.92 -4.65
C THR A 255 -2.82 13.86 -5.63
N ARG A 256 -3.53 14.31 -6.67
CA ARG A 256 -2.97 15.28 -7.64
C ARG A 256 -2.66 16.65 -7.01
N ASN A 257 -3.17 16.92 -5.82
CA ASN A 257 -2.86 18.13 -5.05
C ASN A 257 -1.56 17.99 -4.25
N TRP A 258 -0.96 16.80 -4.19
CA TRP A 258 0.33 16.58 -3.56
C TRP A 258 1.44 17.06 -4.49
N GLN A 259 2.01 18.23 -4.19
CA GLN A 259 2.96 18.92 -5.07
C GLN A 259 4.43 18.70 -4.70
N LYS A 260 4.73 18.29 -3.46
CA LYS A 260 6.09 18.14 -2.95
C LYS A 260 6.18 16.94 -2.03
N SER A 261 7.21 16.13 -2.23
CA SER A 261 7.53 14.97 -1.39
C SER A 261 8.91 15.16 -0.80
N ILE A 262 9.09 14.72 0.43
CA ILE A 262 10.41 14.54 1.04
C ILE A 262 10.39 13.13 1.62
N PHE A 263 11.24 12.27 1.09
CA PHE A 263 11.52 10.97 1.65
C PHE A 263 12.56 11.15 2.74
N THR A 264 12.25 10.69 3.96
CA THR A 264 13.22 10.65 5.07
C THR A 264 13.59 9.21 5.32
N PHE A 265 14.89 8.90 5.22
CA PHE A 265 15.41 7.56 5.45
C PHE A 265 15.72 7.34 6.94
N SER A 266 15.99 6.10 7.33
CA SER A 266 16.27 5.73 8.72
C SER A 266 17.52 6.40 9.30
N ASP A 267 18.49 6.74 8.45
CA ASP A 267 19.69 7.51 8.81
C ASP A 267 19.43 9.03 8.87
N ARG A 268 18.16 9.44 8.73
CA ARG A 268 17.67 10.82 8.70
C ARG A 268 18.10 11.63 7.48
N THR A 269 18.72 10.99 6.49
CA THR A 269 18.94 11.64 5.19
C THR A 269 17.60 11.85 4.50
N THR A 270 17.57 12.84 3.60
CA THR A 270 16.37 13.20 2.85
C THR A 270 16.61 13.15 1.35
N ALA A 271 15.59 12.74 0.61
CA ALA A 271 15.53 12.90 -0.84
C ALA A 271 14.19 13.53 -1.24
N ASP A 272 14.20 14.32 -2.31
CA ASP A 272 12.99 14.90 -2.91
C ASP A 272 12.37 13.95 -3.95
#